data_AF-A0A4S9C474-F1
#
_entry.id   AF-A0A4S9C474-F1
#
_cell.length_a   1.000
_cell.length_b   1.000
_cell.length_c   1.000
_cell.angle_alpha   90.00
_cell.angle_beta   90.00
_cell.angle_gamma   90.00
#
_symmetry.space_group_name_H-M   'P 1'
#
loop_
_entity.id
_entity.type
_entity.pdbx_description
1 polymer ?
#
loop_
_entity_poly.entity_id
_entity_poly.type
_entity_poly.pdbx_seq_one_letter_code
_entity_poly.pdbx_strand_id
1 'polypeptide(L)'
;MLSILRKARLKDKEMRILMLGLDNSGKTSIVKNIMGEDINTVSPTLGFIIKTIDYDGEPRFLSSRCRYRNLHGTGDVGGQKTLRTYWKNYFEKTDTLIWVVDGTDRERIDDCRQELEGLLLQERLMGASLLVFKNKSDVSGCMDSDEIRKALGLDTIHTHRWNIMECSALTGLNLQEGLKWVVQDAKDRLFLY
;
A
#
# COMPACT_ATOMS: atom_id res chain seq x y z
N MET A 1 8.65 -13.30 25.39
CA MET A 1 7.69 -13.90 24.42
C MET A 1 7.60 -13.11 23.12
N LEU A 2 7.43 -11.77 23.16
CA LEU A 2 7.52 -10.88 21.98
C LEU A 2 8.86 -10.99 21.21
N SER A 3 9.98 -11.17 21.91
CA SER A 3 11.32 -11.34 21.32
C SER A 3 11.48 -12.66 20.54
N ILE A 4 10.77 -13.72 20.92
CA ILE A 4 10.83 -15.03 20.26
C ILE A 4 10.01 -15.01 18.97
N LEU A 5 8.84 -14.36 18.98
CA LEU A 5 8.03 -14.11 17.78
C LEU A 5 8.74 -13.19 16.78
N ARG A 6 9.50 -12.19 17.25
CA ARG A 6 10.36 -11.34 16.40
C ARG A 6 11.50 -12.16 15.75
N LYS A 7 12.19 -13.00 16.52
CA LYS A 7 13.29 -13.87 16.01
C LYS A 7 12.82 -14.94 15.01
N ALA A 8 11.58 -15.44 15.12
CA ALA A 8 11.03 -16.37 14.14
C ALA A 8 10.74 -15.69 12.78
N ARG A 9 10.25 -14.45 12.77
CA ARG A 9 10.02 -13.67 11.54
C ARG A 9 11.31 -13.32 10.80
N LEU A 10 12.38 -13.06 11.56
CA LEU A 10 13.75 -12.89 11.06
C LEU A 10 14.26 -14.13 10.27
N LYS A 11 13.79 -15.33 10.62
CA LYS A 11 14.21 -16.59 10.00
C LYS A 11 13.57 -16.83 8.62
N ASP A 12 12.32 -16.40 8.43
CA ASP A 12 11.58 -16.64 7.18
C ASP A 12 11.70 -15.51 6.15
N LYS A 13 12.26 -14.34 6.51
CA LYS A 13 12.47 -13.21 5.57
C LYS A 13 11.21 -12.79 4.79
N GLU A 14 10.02 -13.15 5.30
CA GLU A 14 8.75 -12.82 4.68
C GLU A 14 8.20 -11.49 5.20
N MET A 15 7.88 -10.59 4.28
CA MET A 15 7.21 -9.33 4.56
C MET A 15 5.74 -9.37 4.14
N ARG A 16 4.89 -8.78 4.96
CA ARG A 16 3.46 -8.64 4.66
C ARG A 16 3.13 -7.21 4.32
N ILE A 17 2.74 -7.00 3.07
CA ILE A 17 2.38 -5.69 2.54
C ILE A 17 0.87 -5.70 2.27
N LEU A 18 0.18 -4.74 2.87
CA LEU A 18 -1.25 -4.53 2.65
C LEU A 18 -1.41 -3.32 1.73
N MET A 19 -2.04 -3.47 0.57
CA MET A 19 -2.25 -2.37 -0.38
C MET A 19 -3.74 -1.98 -0.40
N LEU A 20 -4.04 -0.79 0.11
CA LEU A 20 -5.40 -0.26 0.23
C LEU A 20 -5.49 1.14 -0.40
N GLY A 21 -6.71 1.65 -0.51
CA GLY A 21 -7.03 2.93 -1.15
C GLY A 21 -8.45 2.91 -1.70
N LEU A 22 -8.97 4.07 -2.07
CA LEU A 22 -10.30 4.18 -2.68
C LEU A 22 -10.41 3.38 -3.98
N ASP A 23 -11.64 3.09 -4.39
CA ASP A 23 -11.92 2.52 -5.69
C ASP A 23 -11.38 3.42 -6.82
N ASN A 24 -11.06 2.80 -7.96
CA ASN A 24 -10.43 3.46 -9.11
C ASN A 24 -9.01 4.06 -8.87
N SER A 25 -8.44 3.94 -7.66
CA SER A 25 -7.08 4.46 -7.38
C SER A 25 -5.94 3.72 -8.09
N GLY A 26 -6.23 2.56 -8.70
CA GLY A 26 -5.28 1.82 -9.55
C GLY A 26 -4.49 0.70 -8.88
N LYS A 27 -4.86 0.25 -7.67
CA LYS A 27 -4.13 -0.81 -6.93
C LYS A 27 -3.97 -2.13 -7.71
N THR A 28 -5.01 -2.55 -8.44
CA THR A 28 -4.92 -3.77 -9.28
C THR A 28 -3.95 -3.57 -10.43
N SER A 29 -3.98 -2.40 -11.07
CA SER A 29 -3.05 -2.05 -12.14
C SER A 29 -1.61 -1.98 -11.64
N ILE A 30 -1.37 -1.45 -10.44
CA ILE A 30 -0.04 -1.46 -9.80
C ILE A 30 0.46 -2.89 -9.62
N VAL A 31 -0.36 -3.78 -9.04
CA VAL A 31 0.06 -5.17 -8.83
C VAL A 31 0.29 -5.89 -10.15
N LYS A 32 -0.57 -5.71 -11.15
CA LYS A 32 -0.35 -6.29 -12.49
C LYS A 32 0.95 -5.80 -13.11
N ASN A 33 1.22 -4.49 -13.04
CA ASN A 33 2.45 -3.90 -13.57
C ASN A 33 3.69 -4.49 -12.87
N ILE A 34 3.71 -4.55 -11.54
CA ILE A 34 4.82 -5.14 -10.78
C ILE A 34 5.03 -6.62 -11.16
N MET A 35 3.96 -7.36 -11.48
CA MET A 35 4.01 -8.76 -11.89
C MET A 35 4.37 -8.97 -13.36
N GLY A 36 4.47 -7.92 -14.17
CA GLY A 36 4.60 -8.04 -15.62
C GLY A 36 3.35 -8.63 -16.30
N GLU A 37 2.18 -8.54 -15.65
CA GLU A 37 0.89 -8.94 -16.22
C GLU A 37 0.30 -7.81 -17.09
N ASP A 38 -0.54 -8.15 -18.07
CA ASP A 38 -1.20 -7.15 -18.92
C ASP A 38 -2.20 -6.28 -18.14
N ILE A 39 -1.91 -4.97 -18.11
CA ILE A 39 -2.68 -3.94 -17.40
C ILE A 39 -3.95 -3.52 -18.15
N ASN A 40 -4.12 -3.86 -19.42
CA ASN A 40 -5.28 -3.45 -20.23
C ASN A 40 -6.52 -4.33 -19.97
N THR A 41 -6.32 -5.53 -19.43
CA THR A 41 -7.40 -6.49 -19.11
C THR A 41 -7.96 -6.31 -17.68
N VAL A 42 -7.98 -5.08 -17.16
CA VAL A 42 -8.41 -4.81 -15.78
C VAL A 42 -9.90 -4.52 -15.74
N SER A 43 -10.68 -5.50 -15.28
CA SER A 43 -12.06 -5.30 -14.83
C SER A 43 -12.10 -4.91 -13.36
N PRO A 44 -13.14 -4.19 -12.89
CA PRO A 44 -13.34 -3.92 -11.46
C PRO A 44 -13.26 -5.22 -10.66
N THR A 45 -12.36 -5.28 -9.67
CA THR A 45 -12.11 -6.50 -8.91
C THR A 45 -13.21 -6.72 -7.88
N LEU A 46 -13.82 -7.91 -7.88
CA LEU A 46 -14.73 -8.35 -6.83
C LEU A 46 -13.95 -9.07 -5.73
N GLY A 47 -13.83 -8.45 -4.55
CA GLY A 47 -13.24 -9.07 -3.36
C GLY A 47 -11.75 -8.80 -3.16
N PHE A 48 -11.02 -9.83 -2.70
CA PHE A 48 -9.61 -9.74 -2.29
C PHE A 48 -8.70 -10.46 -3.27
N ILE A 49 -7.60 -9.80 -3.65
CA ILE A 49 -6.51 -10.44 -4.38
C ILE A 49 -5.34 -10.62 -3.43
N ILE A 50 -4.91 -11.88 -3.22
CA ILE A 50 -3.65 -12.21 -2.55
C ILE A 50 -2.65 -12.63 -3.61
N LYS A 51 -1.53 -11.92 -3.70
CA LYS A 51 -0.44 -12.24 -4.62
C LYS A 51 0.87 -12.29 -3.86
N THR A 52 1.74 -13.24 -4.19
CA THR A 52 3.10 -13.31 -3.63
C THR A 52 4.07 -12.84 -4.69
N ILE A 53 4.85 -11.81 -4.39
CA ILE A 53 5.91 -11.28 -5.24
C ILE A 53 7.22 -11.72 -4.63
N ASP A 54 8.03 -12.46 -5.39
CA ASP A 54 9.43 -12.67 -5.04
C ASP A 54 10.19 -11.39 -5.44
N TYR A 55 10.56 -10.59 -4.44
CA TYR A 55 11.41 -9.43 -4.66
C TYR A 55 12.87 -9.86 -4.48
N ASP A 56 13.59 -10.00 -5.61
CA ASP A 56 15.02 -10.31 -5.64
C ASP A 56 15.80 -8.98 -5.67
N GLY A 57 16.15 -8.49 -4.49
CA GLY A 57 17.17 -7.44 -4.35
C GLY A 57 18.59 -8.02 -4.52
N GLU A 58 19.61 -7.17 -4.36
CA GLU A 58 21.04 -7.56 -4.46
C GLU A 58 21.36 -8.98 -3.92
N PRO A 59 22.20 -9.80 -4.61
CA PRO A 59 22.27 -11.27 -4.50
C PRO A 59 22.68 -11.84 -3.14
N ARG A 60 22.97 -10.98 -2.15
CA ARG A 60 23.50 -11.37 -0.85
C ARG A 60 22.47 -11.26 0.28
N PHE A 61 21.34 -10.57 0.10
CA PHE A 61 20.44 -10.26 1.21
C PHE A 61 18.95 -10.17 0.84
N LEU A 62 18.30 -11.35 0.82
CA LEU A 62 16.86 -11.66 0.82
C LEU A 62 16.20 -11.91 -0.55
N SER A 63 15.84 -13.18 -0.79
CA SER A 63 14.54 -13.50 -1.38
C SER A 63 13.47 -13.07 -0.37
N SER A 64 12.70 -12.02 -0.68
CA SER A 64 11.58 -11.57 0.16
C SER A 64 10.28 -11.95 -0.53
N ARG A 65 9.53 -12.90 0.05
CA ARG A 65 8.14 -13.14 -0.37
C ARG A 65 7.27 -12.01 0.15
N CYS A 66 6.90 -11.10 -0.73
CA CYS A 66 5.97 -10.03 -0.45
C CYS A 66 4.56 -10.51 -0.76
N ARG A 67 3.76 -10.82 0.26
CA ARG A 67 2.33 -11.07 0.06
C ARG A 67 1.59 -9.75 -0.03
N TYR A 68 1.17 -9.37 -1.24
CA TYR A 68 0.24 -8.29 -1.51
C TYR A 68 -1.17 -8.74 -1.23
N ARG A 69 -1.92 -7.90 -0.53
CA ARG A 69 -3.37 -8.01 -0.42
C ARG A 69 -4.03 -6.73 -0.90
N ASN A 70 -4.74 -6.81 -2.02
CA ASN A 70 -5.53 -5.71 -2.55
C ASN A 70 -6.98 -5.85 -2.09
N LEU A 71 -7.62 -4.74 -1.71
CA LEU A 71 -9.08 -4.63 -1.67
C LEU A 71 -9.58 -3.47 -2.53
N HIS A 72 -10.58 -3.71 -3.36
CA HIS A 72 -11.42 -2.67 -3.95
C HIS A 72 -12.88 -2.95 -3.64
N GLY A 73 -13.63 -1.90 -3.28
CA GLY A 73 -15.07 -1.84 -3.52
C GLY A 73 -15.30 -1.41 -4.97
N THR A 74 -16.25 -2.02 -5.67
CA THR A 74 -16.63 -1.66 -7.06
C THR A 74 -17.61 -0.49 -7.07
N GLY A 75 -17.34 0.54 -7.87
CA GLY A 75 -17.99 1.87 -7.88
C GLY A 75 -19.52 1.93 -7.94
N ASP A 76 -20.01 3.10 -7.54
CA ASP A 76 -21.33 3.71 -7.79
C ASP A 76 -22.57 2.80 -7.69
N VAL A 77 -23.12 2.73 -6.48
CA VAL A 77 -24.54 2.93 -6.10
C VAL A 77 -24.67 2.59 -4.62
N GLY A 78 -24.95 3.59 -3.78
CA GLY A 78 -25.84 3.47 -2.61
C GLY A 78 -25.58 2.45 -1.49
N GLY A 79 -24.42 1.78 -1.37
CA GLY A 79 -24.28 0.73 -0.33
C GLY A 79 -22.87 0.25 0.04
N GLN A 80 -21.82 1.02 -0.25
CA GLN A 80 -20.45 0.52 -0.38
C GLN A 80 -19.55 0.53 0.88
N LYS A 81 -20.06 0.89 2.07
CA LYS A 81 -19.29 0.79 3.33
C LYS A 81 -19.09 -0.67 3.80
N THR A 82 -19.90 -1.61 3.31
CA THR A 82 -19.92 -3.01 3.76
C THR A 82 -18.63 -3.77 3.43
N LEU A 83 -17.99 -3.56 2.26
CA LEU A 83 -16.77 -4.29 1.91
C LEU A 83 -15.52 -3.81 2.68
N ARG A 84 -15.47 -2.52 3.06
CA ARG A 84 -14.38 -1.99 3.91
C ARG A 84 -14.35 -2.65 5.28
N THR A 85 -15.50 -3.13 5.78
CA THR A 85 -15.55 -3.88 7.04
C THR A 85 -14.70 -5.15 7.02
N TYR A 86 -14.36 -5.70 5.85
CA TYR A 86 -13.51 -6.88 5.74
C TYR A 86 -12.00 -6.57 5.77
N TRP A 87 -11.57 -5.30 5.64
CA TRP A 87 -10.16 -4.91 5.77
C TRP A 87 -9.52 -5.42 7.06
N LYS A 88 -10.28 -5.38 8.16
CA LYS A 88 -9.85 -5.81 9.50
C LYS A 88 -9.41 -7.27 9.60
N ASN A 89 -9.83 -8.10 8.65
CA ASN A 89 -9.42 -9.50 8.58
C ASN A 89 -7.97 -9.67 8.09
N TYR A 90 -7.34 -8.58 7.60
CA TYR A 90 -6.05 -8.59 6.93
C TYR A 90 -4.99 -7.72 7.58
N PHE A 91 -5.34 -6.99 8.64
CA PHE A 91 -4.39 -6.15 9.37
C PHE A 91 -3.34 -6.96 10.13
N GLU A 92 -3.66 -8.20 10.52
CA GLU A 92 -2.79 -8.99 11.37
C GLU A 92 -1.46 -9.30 10.69
N LYS A 93 -0.37 -8.92 11.37
CA LYS A 93 1.03 -9.09 10.94
C LYS A 93 1.40 -8.26 9.70
N THR A 94 0.67 -7.20 9.38
CA THR A 94 1.08 -6.26 8.31
C THR A 94 2.33 -5.49 8.73
N ASP A 95 3.37 -5.54 7.92
CA ASP A 95 4.62 -4.79 8.14
C ASP A 95 4.55 -3.40 7.53
N THR A 96 3.84 -3.28 6.40
CA THR A 96 3.71 -2.02 5.67
C THR A 96 2.33 -1.93 5.02
N LEU A 97 1.68 -0.79 5.22
CA LEU A 97 0.49 -0.37 4.51
C LEU A 97 0.93 0.48 3.32
N ILE A 98 0.59 0.05 2.11
CA ILE A 98 0.64 0.89 0.91
C ILE A 98 -0.74 1.52 0.73
N TRP A 99 -0.83 2.83 0.83
CA TRP A 99 -2.04 3.62 0.58
C TRP A 99 -1.97 4.24 -0.81
N VAL A 100 -2.83 3.81 -1.72
CA VAL A 100 -2.83 4.26 -3.12
C VAL A 100 -3.88 5.32 -3.33
N VAL A 101 -3.43 6.50 -3.72
CA VAL A 101 -4.22 7.70 -3.98
C VAL A 101 -4.29 7.93 -5.49
N ASP A 102 -5.48 8.24 -5.99
CA ASP A 102 -5.64 8.73 -7.36
C ASP A 102 -5.24 10.21 -7.43
N GLY A 103 -4.12 10.52 -8.09
CA GLY A 103 -3.64 11.89 -8.23
C GLY A 103 -4.59 12.79 -9.03
N THR A 104 -5.53 12.24 -9.78
CA THR A 104 -6.47 13.01 -10.61
C THR A 104 -7.78 13.33 -9.89
N ASP A 105 -8.05 12.68 -8.75
CA ASP A 105 -9.35 12.70 -8.09
C ASP A 105 -9.36 13.63 -6.87
N ARG A 106 -9.42 14.93 -7.17
CA ARG A 106 -9.45 15.99 -6.15
C ARG A 106 -10.76 15.98 -5.35
N GLU A 107 -11.87 15.58 -5.98
CA GLU A 107 -13.19 15.61 -5.35
C GLU A 107 -13.30 14.61 -4.18
N ARG A 108 -12.65 13.45 -4.29
CA ARG A 108 -12.70 12.39 -3.27
C ARG A 108 -11.49 12.37 -2.33
N ILE A 109 -10.67 13.42 -2.31
CA ILE A 109 -9.45 13.44 -1.49
C ILE A 109 -9.77 13.48 0.01
N ASP A 110 -10.85 14.15 0.41
CA ASP A 110 -11.29 14.19 1.81
C ASP A 110 -11.83 12.82 2.28
N ASP A 111 -12.56 12.10 1.42
CA ASP A 111 -12.96 10.72 1.69
C ASP A 111 -11.74 9.80 1.82
N CYS A 112 -10.73 10.01 0.97
CA CYS A 112 -9.46 9.28 1.00
C CYS A 112 -8.73 9.51 2.33
N ARG A 113 -8.71 10.75 2.81
CA ARG A 113 -8.14 11.11 4.12
C ARG A 113 -8.88 10.41 5.27
N GLN A 114 -10.20 10.52 5.33
CA GLN A 114 -11.00 9.95 6.41
C GLN A 114 -10.82 8.44 6.53
N GLU A 115 -10.74 7.74 5.41
CA GLU A 115 -10.48 6.29 5.39
C GLU A 115 -9.06 5.95 5.86
N LEU A 116 -8.05 6.71 5.46
CA LEU A 116 -6.69 6.54 5.94
C LEU A 116 -6.61 6.76 7.46
N GLU A 117 -7.21 7.85 7.97
CA GLU A 117 -7.25 8.12 9.41
C GLU A 117 -7.91 6.97 10.17
N GLY A 118 -9.06 6.47 9.72
CA GLY A 118 -9.75 5.33 10.33
C GLY A 118 -8.94 4.03 10.32
N LEU A 119 -8.11 3.82 9.29
CA LEU A 119 -7.19 2.70 9.20
C LEU A 119 -6.04 2.81 10.20
N LEU A 120 -5.42 3.98 10.32
CA LEU A 120 -4.27 4.18 11.21
C LEU A 120 -4.63 4.14 12.70
N LEU A 121 -5.91 4.26 13.04
CA LEU A 121 -6.44 4.04 14.40
C LEU A 121 -6.57 2.56 14.77
N GLN A 122 -6.40 1.63 13.83
CA GLN A 122 -6.56 0.21 14.09
C GLN A 122 -5.32 -0.34 14.82
N GLU A 123 -5.51 -0.84 16.05
CA GLU A 123 -4.43 -1.42 16.86
C GLU A 123 -3.61 -2.49 16.12
N ARG A 124 -4.27 -3.25 15.22
CA ARG A 124 -3.63 -4.30 14.43
C ARG A 124 -2.65 -3.78 13.38
N LEU A 125 -2.71 -2.51 13.02
CA LEU A 125 -1.77 -1.84 12.12
C LEU A 125 -0.70 -1.06 12.88
N MET A 126 -0.79 -0.97 14.22
CA MET A 126 0.23 -0.29 15.02
C MET A 126 1.62 -0.86 14.77
N GLY A 127 2.55 0.06 14.55
CA GLY A 127 3.93 -0.27 14.28
C GLY A 127 4.22 -0.64 12.84
N ALA A 128 3.23 -0.74 11.94
CA ALA A 128 3.47 -0.80 10.49
C ALA A 128 4.02 0.54 9.96
N SER A 129 4.67 0.50 8.81
CA SER A 129 5.02 1.72 8.07
C SER A 129 3.98 2.04 7.02
N LEU A 130 3.91 3.29 6.59
CA LEU A 130 2.97 3.78 5.59
C LEU A 130 3.72 4.25 4.34
N LEU A 131 3.46 3.63 3.19
CA LEU A 131 3.86 4.20 1.90
C LEU A 131 2.61 4.75 1.21
N VAL A 132 2.61 6.05 0.90
CA VAL A 132 1.57 6.66 0.08
C VAL A 132 2.04 6.64 -1.37
N PHE A 133 1.34 5.89 -2.21
CA PHE A 133 1.52 5.96 -3.66
C PHE A 133 0.56 7.00 -4.24
N LYS A 134 1.11 8.11 -4.71
CA LYS A 134 0.40 9.08 -5.52
C LYS A 134 0.37 8.59 -6.96
N ASN A 135 -0.67 7.83 -7.32
CA ASN A 135 -0.79 7.16 -8.61
C ASN A 135 -1.37 8.08 -9.70
N LYS A 136 -1.29 7.65 -10.96
CA LYS A 136 -1.74 8.39 -12.16
C LYS A 136 -0.96 9.70 -12.39
N SER A 137 0.32 9.70 -12.02
CA SER A 137 1.22 10.85 -12.24
C SER A 137 1.53 11.12 -13.72
N ASP A 138 1.19 10.18 -14.59
CA ASP A 138 1.23 10.33 -16.05
C ASP A 138 0.12 11.24 -16.62
N VAL A 139 -0.91 11.54 -15.84
CA VAL A 139 -2.04 12.36 -16.28
C VAL A 139 -1.77 13.85 -16.02
N SER A 140 -1.91 14.67 -17.06
CA SER A 140 -1.77 16.13 -16.95
C SER A 140 -2.81 16.72 -16.00
N GLY A 141 -2.40 17.66 -15.15
CA GLY A 141 -3.27 18.31 -14.16
C GLY A 141 -3.54 17.50 -12.89
N CYS A 142 -2.88 16.34 -12.71
CA CYS A 142 -2.91 15.63 -11.43
C CYS A 142 -2.34 16.48 -10.28
N MET A 143 -2.78 16.21 -9.07
CA MET A 143 -2.23 16.78 -7.84
C MET A 143 -0.74 16.48 -7.72
N ASP A 144 0.04 17.43 -7.21
CA ASP A 144 1.42 17.16 -6.85
C ASP A 144 1.53 16.45 -5.49
N SER A 145 2.73 16.01 -5.15
CA SER A 145 2.99 15.33 -3.88
C SER A 145 2.73 16.19 -2.64
N ASP A 146 3.00 17.49 -2.70
CA ASP A 146 2.81 18.40 -1.55
C ASP A 146 1.32 18.68 -1.31
N GLU A 147 0.54 18.76 -2.36
CA GLU A 147 -0.90 18.88 -2.32
C GLU A 147 -1.54 17.65 -1.66
N ILE A 148 -1.19 16.44 -2.09
CA ILE A 148 -1.70 15.21 -1.46
C ILE A 148 -1.20 15.07 -0.02
N ARG A 149 0.05 15.42 0.27
CA ARG A 149 0.60 15.42 1.63
C ARG A 149 -0.24 16.29 2.56
N LYS A 150 -0.58 17.52 2.14
CA LYS A 150 -1.40 18.45 2.91
C LYS A 150 -2.85 17.95 3.02
N ALA A 151 -3.45 17.52 1.92
CA ALA A 151 -4.83 17.05 1.89
C ALA A 151 -5.06 15.83 2.80
N LEU A 152 -4.13 14.87 2.80
CA LEU A 152 -4.18 13.71 3.69
C LEU A 152 -3.70 14.00 5.12
N GLY A 153 -3.18 15.19 5.40
CA GLY A 153 -2.68 15.56 6.72
C GLY A 153 -1.49 14.70 7.18
N LEU A 154 -0.62 14.27 6.26
CA LEU A 154 0.44 13.30 6.57
C LEU A 154 1.38 13.78 7.67
N ASP A 155 1.62 15.09 7.77
CA ASP A 155 2.49 15.69 8.78
C ASP A 155 1.96 15.53 10.22
N THR A 156 0.66 15.25 10.37
CA THR A 156 0.03 15.00 11.68
C THR A 156 0.13 13.54 12.11
N ILE A 157 0.60 12.65 11.21
CA ILE A 157 0.76 11.23 11.48
C ILE A 157 2.09 11.03 12.21
N HIS A 158 2.03 10.93 13.54
CA HIS A 158 3.19 10.63 14.38
C HIS A 158 3.25 9.16 14.83
N THR A 159 2.16 8.40 14.59
CA THR A 159 2.01 7.01 15.02
C THR A 159 2.72 6.01 14.09
N HIS A 160 2.96 6.39 12.84
CA HIS A 160 3.55 5.53 11.81
C HIS A 160 4.63 6.31 11.07
N ARG A 161 5.76 5.66 10.74
CA ARG A 161 6.72 6.22 9.78
C ARG A 161 6.06 6.19 8.40
N TRP A 162 6.08 7.32 7.71
CA TRP A 162 5.47 7.44 6.40
C TRP A 162 6.44 7.96 5.34
N ASN A 163 6.14 7.66 4.08
CA ASN A 163 6.73 8.28 2.90
C ASN A 163 5.66 8.44 1.81
N ILE A 164 5.80 9.45 0.95
CA ILE A 164 4.96 9.64 -0.23
C ILE A 164 5.81 9.54 -1.49
N MET A 165 5.31 8.83 -2.49
CA MET A 165 6.01 8.62 -3.75
C MET A 165 5.03 8.74 -4.91
N GLU A 166 5.37 9.60 -5.86
CA GLU A 166 4.67 9.66 -7.15
C GLU A 166 4.89 8.37 -7.91
N CYS A 167 3.84 7.82 -8.47
CA CYS A 167 3.93 6.63 -9.31
C CYS A 167 2.92 6.65 -10.45
N SER A 168 3.08 5.71 -11.36
CA SER A 168 2.14 5.46 -12.44
C SER A 168 2.03 3.96 -12.68
N ALA A 169 0.87 3.41 -12.38
CA ALA A 169 0.53 2.02 -12.71
C ALA A 169 0.58 1.73 -14.22
N LEU A 170 0.36 2.76 -15.05
CA LEU A 170 0.37 2.67 -16.50
C LEU A 170 1.79 2.54 -17.04
N THR A 171 2.70 3.41 -16.60
CA THR A 171 4.08 3.48 -17.12
C THR A 171 5.08 2.65 -16.31
N GLY A 172 4.72 2.25 -15.09
CA GLY A 172 5.62 1.58 -14.14
C GLY A 172 6.48 2.55 -13.31
N LEU A 173 6.32 3.87 -13.49
CA LEU A 173 7.09 4.88 -12.77
C LEU A 173 7.07 4.64 -11.26
N ASN A 174 8.26 4.57 -10.66
CA ASN A 174 8.50 4.50 -9.22
C ASN A 174 7.87 3.30 -8.47
N LEU A 175 7.32 2.31 -9.19
CA LEU A 175 6.72 1.15 -8.52
C LEU A 175 7.80 0.32 -7.82
N GLN A 176 8.91 0.03 -8.50
CA GLN A 176 10.02 -0.74 -7.95
C GLN A 176 10.77 0.04 -6.85
N GLU A 177 10.92 1.34 -7.03
CA GLU A 177 11.49 2.27 -6.06
C GLU A 177 10.66 2.30 -4.77
N GLY A 178 9.34 2.30 -4.89
CA GLY A 178 8.43 2.18 -3.75
C GLY A 178 8.63 0.86 -3.03
N LEU A 179 8.74 -0.26 -3.75
CA LEU A 179 9.00 -1.57 -3.13
C LEU A 179 10.35 -1.61 -2.43
N LYS A 180 11.38 -1.02 -3.05
CA LYS A 180 12.71 -0.89 -2.47
C LYS A 180 12.66 -0.12 -1.14
N TRP A 181 11.89 0.97 -1.09
CA TRP A 181 11.67 1.72 0.14
C TRP A 181 10.99 0.86 1.21
N VAL A 182 9.94 0.11 0.85
CA VAL A 182 9.23 -0.78 1.78
C VAL A 182 10.16 -1.84 2.37
N VAL A 183 10.97 -2.48 1.52
CA VAL A 183 11.96 -3.48 1.96
C VAL A 183 13.03 -2.86 2.84
N GLN A 184 13.53 -1.68 2.49
CA GLN A 184 14.57 -1.01 3.27
C GLN A 184 14.04 -0.57 4.64
N ASP A 185 12.86 0.04 4.69
CA ASP A 185 12.23 0.43 5.96
C ASP A 185 11.99 -0.79 6.87
N ALA A 186 11.47 -1.87 6.31
CA ALA A 186 11.27 -3.10 7.05
C ALA A 186 12.60 -3.68 7.56
N LYS A 187 13.68 -3.61 6.77
CA LYS A 187 15.04 -4.00 7.19
C LYS A 187 15.49 -3.18 8.39
N ASP A 188 15.41 -1.86 8.30
CA ASP A 188 15.85 -0.96 9.36
C ASP A 188 15.05 -1.19 10.67
N ARG A 189 13.73 -1.40 10.56
CA ARG A 189 12.86 -1.54 11.73
C ARG A 189 12.85 -2.94 12.34
N LEU A 190 12.92 -3.98 11.51
CA LEU A 190 12.70 -5.38 11.93
C LEU A 190 13.98 -6.19 12.07
N PHE A 191 15.09 -5.78 11.42
CA PHE A 191 16.32 -6.58 11.32
C PHE A 191 17.56 -5.94 11.96
N LEU A 192 17.47 -4.71 12.47
CA LEU A 192 18.55 -4.07 13.25
C LEU A 192 18.61 -4.51 14.73
N TYR A 193 17.96 -5.63 15.11
CA TYR A 193 18.08 -6.29 16.41
C TYR A 193 18.15 -7.82 16.30
#